data_AF-A0A7T5UWN2-F1
#
_entry.id   AF-A0A7T5UWN2-F1
#
_cell.length_a   1.000
_cell.length_b   1.000
_cell.length_c   1.000
_cell.angle_alpha   90.00
_cell.angle_beta   90.00
_cell.angle_gamma   90.00
#
_symmetry.space_group_name_H-M   'P 1'
#
loop_
_entity.id
_entity.type
_entity.pdbx_description
1 polymer ?
#
loop_
_entity_poly.entity_id
_entity_poly.type
_entity_poly.pdbx_seq_one_letter_code
_entity_poly.pdbx_strand_id
1 'polypeptide(L)'
;MNILVFGFKGNISEEILAELNTGMAKYVLASNEAEIKAFIERVKFNDFDYVLGMGVYSGADASKIRIETTFTSQFHNDKKGNHSVTVTPFLHESTHFKIAKRAGNSYCNLVSYLFTSKYPKIPYCFLHIPKSYPLTRAIGVINAELEGLEYL
;
A
#
# COMPACT_ATOMS: atom_id res chain seq x y z
N MET A 1 -15.30 11.72 2.24
CA MET A 1 -14.11 10.94 2.57
C MET A 1 -13.12 11.06 1.42
N ASN A 2 -11.90 11.49 1.70
CA ASN A 2 -10.83 11.65 0.72
C ASN A 2 -9.81 10.52 0.88
N ILE A 3 -9.74 9.63 -0.10
CA ILE A 3 -8.77 8.53 -0.11
C ILE A 3 -7.69 8.83 -1.15
N LEU A 4 -6.43 8.72 -0.74
CA LEU A 4 -5.31 8.61 -1.67
C LEU A 4 -4.97 7.13 -1.85
N VAL A 5 -4.88 6.70 -3.11
CA VAL A 5 -4.39 5.38 -3.47
C VAL A 5 -3.15 5.51 -4.33
N PHE A 6 -2.12 4.73 -4.03
CA PHE A 6 -0.95 4.64 -4.89
C PHE A 6 -0.57 3.19 -5.22
N GLY A 7 0.02 3.02 -6.40
CA GLY A 7 0.56 1.76 -6.91
C GLY A 7 1.92 1.97 -7.56
N PHE A 8 2.52 0.88 -8.03
CA PHE A 8 3.82 0.90 -8.70
C PHE A 8 3.69 0.56 -10.18
N LYS A 9 4.39 1.33 -11.01
CA LYS A 9 4.45 1.18 -12.47
C LYS A 9 4.93 -0.22 -12.87
N GLY A 10 4.32 -0.78 -13.91
CA GLY A 10 4.70 -2.02 -14.55
C GLY A 10 4.32 -3.27 -13.77
N ASN A 11 3.35 -3.19 -12.86
CA ASN A 11 2.81 -4.37 -12.17
C ASN A 11 1.31 -4.25 -11.89
N ILE A 12 0.73 -5.33 -11.34
CA ILE A 12 -0.71 -5.49 -11.08
C ILE A 12 -1.34 -4.32 -10.28
N SER A 13 -0.57 -3.62 -9.44
CA SER A 13 -1.09 -2.48 -8.69
C SER A 13 -1.40 -1.27 -9.57
N GLU A 14 -0.68 -1.06 -10.69
CA GLU A 14 -1.00 -0.03 -11.67
C GLU A 14 -2.31 -0.37 -12.40
N GLU A 15 -2.49 -1.63 -12.79
CA GLU A 15 -3.70 -2.13 -13.45
C GLU A 15 -4.92 -2.00 -12.53
N ILE A 16 -4.79 -2.37 -11.26
CA ILE A 16 -5.87 -2.19 -10.27
C ILE A 16 -6.18 -0.69 -10.11
N LEU A 17 -5.15 0.15 -9.93
CA LEU A 17 -5.33 1.59 -9.71
C LEU A 17 -6.12 2.26 -10.85
N ALA A 18 -5.87 1.85 -12.10
CA ALA A 18 -6.61 2.35 -13.26
C ALA A 18 -8.12 2.11 -13.14
N GLU A 19 -8.51 0.96 -12.60
CA GLU A 19 -9.90 0.46 -12.53
C GLU A 19 -10.62 0.76 -11.21
N LEU A 20 -9.93 1.26 -10.17
CA LEU A 20 -10.59 1.68 -8.92
C LEU A 20 -11.59 2.83 -9.16
N ASN A 21 -12.54 3.04 -8.24
CA ASN A 21 -13.54 4.12 -8.38
C ASN A 21 -12.93 5.52 -8.62
N THR A 22 -13.64 6.37 -9.38
CA THR A 22 -13.14 7.67 -9.87
C THR A 22 -13.02 8.77 -8.82
N GLY A 23 -13.60 8.58 -7.63
CA GLY A 23 -13.57 9.58 -6.54
C GLY A 23 -12.25 9.65 -5.76
N MET A 24 -11.30 8.77 -6.03
CA MET A 24 -10.04 8.67 -5.27
C MET A 24 -8.90 9.43 -5.95
N ALA A 25 -7.98 10.01 -5.16
CA ALA A 25 -6.73 10.54 -5.69
C ALA A 25 -5.76 9.39 -5.97
N LYS A 26 -5.38 9.20 -7.24
CA LYS A 26 -4.60 8.05 -7.70
C LYS A 26 -3.18 8.46 -8.09
N TYR A 27 -2.16 7.73 -7.61
CA TYR A 27 -0.75 7.96 -7.96
C TYR A 27 -0.05 6.67 -8.40
N VAL A 28 0.60 6.71 -9.56
CA VAL A 28 1.50 5.65 -10.02
C VAL A 28 2.94 6.07 -9.73
N LEU A 29 3.68 5.24 -9.00
CA LEU A 29 5.07 5.47 -8.63
C LEU A 29 6.00 4.61 -9.48
N ALA A 30 7.12 5.15 -9.96
CA ALA A 30 8.20 4.29 -10.40
C ALA A 30 8.91 3.66 -9.19
N SER A 31 9.43 2.46 -9.39
CA SER A 31 10.22 1.71 -8.40
C SER A 31 11.64 2.28 -8.28
N ASN A 32 11.77 3.52 -7.82
CA ASN A 32 13.05 4.15 -7.52
C ASN A 32 12.95 5.11 -6.33
N GLU A 33 14.08 5.32 -5.64
CA GLU A 33 14.12 6.09 -4.39
C GLU A 33 13.84 7.59 -4.61
N ALA A 34 14.30 8.16 -5.73
CA ALA A 34 14.13 9.59 -6.00
C ALA A 34 12.65 9.96 -6.20
N GLU A 35 11.91 9.14 -6.96
CA GLU A 35 10.48 9.34 -7.16
C GLU A 35 9.67 9.11 -5.89
N ILE A 36 10.01 8.08 -5.11
CA ILE A 36 9.34 7.84 -3.83
C ILE A 36 9.54 9.03 -2.88
N LYS A 37 10.77 9.53 -2.75
CA LYS A 37 11.03 10.73 -1.93
C LYS A 37 10.28 11.95 -2.46
N ALA A 38 10.29 12.17 -3.77
CA ALA A 38 9.55 13.27 -4.38
C ALA A 38 8.04 13.17 -4.14
N PHE A 39 7.46 11.97 -4.22
CA PHE A 39 6.06 11.71 -3.89
C PHE A 39 5.74 12.07 -2.43
N ILE A 40 6.58 11.61 -1.49
CA ILE A 40 6.43 11.90 -0.05
C ILE A 40 6.54 13.41 0.27
N GLU A 41 7.30 14.18 -0.51
CA GLU A 41 7.43 15.63 -0.32
C GLU A 41 6.34 16.45 -1.04
N ARG A 42 5.86 16.01 -2.21
CA ARG A 42 4.94 16.80 -3.05
C ARG A 42 3.48 16.65 -2.66
N VAL A 43 3.09 15.47 -2.19
CA VAL A 43 1.68 15.20 -1.86
C VAL A 43 1.34 15.83 -0.52
N LYS A 44 0.25 16.60 -0.50
CA LYS A 44 -0.33 17.17 0.72
C LYS A 44 -1.13 16.11 1.45
N PHE A 45 -0.45 15.16 2.08
CA PHE A 45 -1.12 14.00 2.70
C PHE A 45 -2.17 14.38 3.75
N ASN A 46 -2.02 15.52 4.43
CA ASN A 46 -2.97 16.02 5.41
C ASN A 46 -4.37 16.36 4.84
N ASP A 47 -4.52 16.41 3.51
CA ASP A 47 -5.82 16.64 2.84
C ASP A 47 -6.62 15.32 2.67
N PHE A 48 -6.06 14.17 3.07
CA PHE A 48 -6.65 12.84 2.94
C PHE A 48 -6.99 12.21 4.29
N ASP A 49 -8.12 11.53 4.34
CA ASP A 49 -8.60 10.79 5.50
C ASP A 49 -7.93 9.40 5.59
N TYR A 50 -7.64 8.80 4.44
CA TYR A 50 -7.03 7.47 4.34
C TYR A 50 -5.98 7.43 3.22
N VAL A 51 -4.93 6.64 3.44
CA VAL A 51 -3.91 6.35 2.42
C VAL A 51 -3.77 4.84 2.21
N LEU A 52 -3.99 4.40 0.97
CA LEU A 52 -3.82 3.02 0.54
C LEU A 52 -2.63 2.90 -0.41
N GLY A 53 -1.60 2.16 0.00
CA GLY A 53 -0.56 1.69 -0.90
C GLY A 53 -0.86 0.31 -1.46
N MET A 54 -0.47 0.06 -2.71
CA MET A 54 -0.57 -1.25 -3.34
C MET A 54 0.74 -1.63 -4.01
N GLY A 55 1.08 -2.92 -3.99
CA GLY A 55 2.24 -3.46 -4.67
C GLY A 55 2.08 -4.95 -4.97
N VAL A 56 2.97 -5.48 -5.80
CA VAL A 56 2.97 -6.90 -6.15
C VAL A 56 3.65 -7.75 -5.07
N TYR A 57 3.09 -8.92 -4.79
CA TYR A 57 3.69 -9.96 -3.98
C TYR A 57 4.14 -11.14 -4.85
N SER A 58 5.41 -11.49 -4.74
CA SER A 58 6.06 -12.54 -5.54
C SER A 58 6.32 -13.84 -4.77
N GLY A 59 5.89 -13.94 -3.51
CA GLY A 59 6.08 -15.16 -2.72
C GLY A 59 5.10 -16.27 -3.09
N ALA A 60 5.38 -17.49 -2.62
CA ALA A 60 4.64 -18.71 -2.98
C ALA A 60 3.17 -18.72 -2.52
N ASP A 61 2.86 -18.09 -1.39
CA ASP A 61 1.50 -18.05 -0.84
C ASP A 61 0.63 -16.97 -1.50
N ALA A 62 -0.02 -17.35 -2.60
CA ALA A 62 -0.77 -16.46 -3.47
C ALA A 62 -2.30 -16.47 -3.29
N SER A 63 -2.81 -17.12 -2.23
CA SER A 63 -4.25 -17.35 -2.05
C SER A 63 -5.04 -16.13 -1.58
N LYS A 64 -4.37 -15.15 -0.96
CA LYS A 64 -4.97 -13.96 -0.34
C LYS A 64 -4.11 -12.72 -0.55
N ILE A 65 -4.74 -11.55 -0.60
CA ILE A 65 -4.06 -10.25 -0.59
C ILE A 65 -3.52 -10.01 0.83
N ARG A 66 -2.28 -9.55 0.94
CA ARG A 66 -1.60 -9.31 2.22
C ARG A 66 -1.78 -7.87 2.65
N ILE A 67 -2.21 -7.64 3.89
CA ILE A 67 -2.17 -6.34 4.56
C ILE A 67 -0.87 -6.29 5.36
N GLU A 68 0.09 -5.47 4.92
CA GLU A 68 1.37 -5.33 5.61
C GLU A 68 1.27 -4.34 6.78
N THR A 69 1.73 -4.73 7.97
CA THR A 69 1.57 -3.91 9.19
C THR A 69 2.85 -3.37 9.78
N THR A 70 4.03 -3.90 9.41
CA THR A 70 5.32 -3.35 9.87
C THR A 70 6.24 -3.06 8.70
N PHE A 71 6.79 -1.85 8.72
CA PHE A 71 7.74 -1.32 7.74
C PHE A 71 9.02 -0.92 8.46
N THR A 72 10.17 -1.09 7.80
CA THR A 72 11.48 -0.85 8.42
C THR A 72 12.26 0.21 7.66
N SER A 73 13.20 0.88 8.35
CA SER A 73 14.18 1.75 7.71
C SER A 73 15.21 0.97 6.88
N GLN A 74 15.13 -0.36 6.87
CA GLN A 74 16.00 -1.22 6.11
C GLN A 74 15.55 -1.29 4.65
N PHE A 75 16.41 -0.86 3.74
CA PHE A 75 16.14 -0.92 2.31
C PHE A 75 17.27 -1.67 1.59
N HIS A 76 16.90 -2.65 0.77
CA HIS A 76 17.83 -3.57 0.10
C HIS A 76 18.82 -4.25 1.10
N ASN A 77 20.09 -4.31 0.74
CA ASN A 77 21.17 -4.92 1.52
C ASN A 77 21.79 -3.96 2.55
N ASP A 78 21.22 -2.76 2.72
CA ASP A 78 21.72 -1.85 3.75
C ASP A 78 21.42 -2.45 5.13
N LYS A 79 22.46 -2.76 5.88
CA LYS A 79 22.36 -3.31 7.25
C LYS A 79 22.20 -2.22 8.31
N LYS A 80 22.21 -0.94 7.93
CA LYS A 80 22.09 0.19 8.85
C LYS A 80 20.64 0.51 9.27
N GLY A 81 19.65 -0.16 8.70
CA GLY A 81 18.25 0.03 9.03
C GLY A 81 17.81 -0.77 10.25
N ASN A 82 17.62 -0.12 11.40
CA ASN A 82 17.26 -0.77 12.67
C ASN A 82 15.86 -0.36 13.16
N HIS A 83 15.25 0.63 12.54
CA HIS A 83 14.00 1.22 12.98
C HIS A 83 12.83 0.55 12.27
N SER A 84 11.72 0.37 12.99
CA SER A 84 10.48 -0.15 12.43
C SER A 84 9.30 0.67 12.89
N VAL A 85 8.34 0.87 11.99
CA VAL A 85 7.05 1.46 12.26
C VAL A 85 6.00 0.38 12.06
N THR A 86 5.15 0.19 13.07
CA THR A 86 3.97 -0.68 12.99
C THR A 86 2.73 0.18 12.93
N VAL A 87 1.84 -0.11 11.97
CA VAL A 87 0.57 0.60 11.81
C VAL A 87 -0.60 -0.30 12.19
N THR A 88 -1.68 0.32 12.66
CA THR A 88 -2.99 -0.31 12.72
C THR A 88 -3.66 -0.09 11.35
N PRO A 89 -3.83 -1.14 10.53
CA PRO A 89 -4.47 -0.98 9.23
C PRO A 89 -5.95 -0.66 9.40
N PHE A 90 -6.49 0.21 8.54
CA PHE A 90 -7.93 0.48 8.47
C PHE A 90 -8.71 -0.62 7.72
N LEU A 91 -8.03 -1.45 6.92
CA LEU A 91 -8.61 -2.67 6.36
C LEU A 91 -8.36 -3.85 7.30
N HIS A 92 -9.29 -4.79 7.33
CA HIS A 92 -9.29 -5.91 8.26
C HIS A 92 -9.05 -7.26 7.57
N GLU A 93 -8.68 -8.29 8.34
CA GLU A 93 -8.61 -9.65 7.80
C GLU A 93 -9.98 -10.13 7.33
N SER A 94 -9.98 -10.89 6.24
CA SER A 94 -11.20 -11.43 5.68
C SER A 94 -10.94 -12.76 4.97
N THR A 95 -11.94 -13.25 4.24
CA THR A 95 -11.75 -14.37 3.31
C THR A 95 -10.79 -14.02 2.18
N HIS A 96 -10.60 -12.73 1.87
CA HIS A 96 -9.74 -12.24 0.79
C HIS A 96 -8.43 -11.60 1.28
N PHE A 97 -8.42 -11.04 2.49
CA PHE A 97 -7.24 -10.43 3.11
C PHE A 97 -6.63 -11.28 4.22
N LYS A 98 -5.33 -11.10 4.47
CA LYS A 98 -4.63 -11.61 5.67
C LYS A 98 -3.60 -10.60 6.15
N ILE A 99 -3.36 -10.53 7.45
CA ILE A 99 -2.27 -9.72 8.01
C ILE A 99 -0.93 -10.38 7.69
N ALA A 100 0.00 -9.54 7.27
CA ALA A 100 1.40 -9.87 7.10
C ALA A 100 2.25 -8.90 7.92
N LYS A 101 3.13 -9.45 8.76
CA LYS A 101 3.90 -8.63 9.69
C LYS A 101 5.05 -7.85 9.05
N ARG A 102 5.49 -8.15 7.84
CA ARG A 102 6.68 -7.52 7.24
C ARG A 102 6.62 -7.51 5.71
N ALA A 103 6.79 -6.31 5.15
CA ALA A 103 6.79 -6.05 3.70
C ALA A 103 8.10 -6.44 2.97
N GLY A 104 9.13 -6.90 3.69
CA GLY A 104 10.46 -7.20 3.14
C GLY A 104 11.31 -5.94 2.90
N ASN A 105 12.40 -6.05 2.14
CA ASN A 105 13.35 -4.95 1.90
C ASN A 105 13.22 -4.38 0.48
N SER A 106 11.99 -4.03 0.07
CA SER A 106 11.65 -3.57 -1.29
C SER A 106 11.25 -2.09 -1.34
N TYR A 107 10.96 -1.57 -2.54
CA TYR A 107 10.43 -0.20 -2.70
C TYR A 107 9.07 -0.01 -2.00
N CYS A 108 8.26 -1.07 -1.89
CA CYS A 108 7.04 -1.08 -1.08
C CYS A 108 7.32 -0.76 0.39
N ASN A 109 8.39 -1.36 0.95
CA ASN A 109 8.82 -1.08 2.31
C ASN A 109 9.34 0.35 2.46
N LEU A 110 10.14 0.82 1.50
CA LEU A 110 10.69 2.18 1.53
C LEU A 110 9.61 3.26 1.56
N VAL A 111 8.66 3.23 0.63
CA VAL A 111 7.58 4.23 0.59
C VAL A 111 6.72 4.17 1.85
N SER A 112 6.40 2.96 2.33
CA SER A 112 5.58 2.78 3.51
C SER A 112 6.28 3.25 4.78
N TYR A 113 7.57 2.97 4.93
CA TYR A 113 8.36 3.45 6.07
C TYR A 113 8.47 4.98 6.07
N LEU A 114 8.79 5.59 4.92
CA LEU A 114 8.90 7.04 4.81
C LEU A 114 7.56 7.74 5.09
N PHE A 115 6.46 7.23 4.52
CA PHE A 115 5.13 7.77 4.74
C PHE A 115 4.72 7.67 6.21
N THR A 116 4.75 6.46 6.77
CA THR A 116 4.25 6.21 8.14
C THR A 116 5.11 6.88 9.21
N SER A 117 6.40 7.10 8.95
CA SER A 117 7.26 7.88 9.84
C SER A 117 6.95 9.37 9.81
N LYS A 118 6.63 9.92 8.63
CA LYS A 118 6.37 11.36 8.44
C LYS A 118 4.93 11.75 8.77
N TYR A 119 3.98 10.87 8.52
CA TYR A 119 2.54 11.10 8.69
C TYR A 119 1.86 10.05 9.59
N PRO A 120 2.33 9.85 10.83
CA PRO A 120 1.89 8.73 11.69
C PRO A 120 0.43 8.81 12.14
N LYS A 121 -0.24 9.96 11.94
CA LYS A 121 -1.64 10.18 12.34
C LYS A 121 -2.64 9.83 11.24
N ILE A 122 -2.18 9.63 10.00
CA ILE A 122 -3.05 9.33 8.87
C ILE A 122 -3.26 7.81 8.80
N PRO A 123 -4.52 7.32 8.86
CA PRO A 123 -4.84 5.91 8.64
C PRO A 123 -4.19 5.35 7.36
N TYR A 124 -3.50 4.22 7.51
CA TYR A 124 -2.68 3.66 6.44
C TYR A 124 -2.88 2.16 6.27
N CYS A 125 -2.96 1.71 5.01
CA CYS A 125 -2.83 0.30 4.64
C CYS A 125 -1.84 0.16 3.50
N PHE A 126 -1.10 -0.95 3.50
CA PHE A 126 -0.36 -1.38 2.32
C PHE A 126 -0.79 -2.79 1.91
N LEU A 127 -1.26 -2.93 0.68
CA LEU A 127 -1.71 -4.20 0.12
C LEU A 127 -0.66 -4.79 -0.81
N HIS A 128 -0.19 -5.98 -0.45
CA HIS A 128 0.64 -6.82 -1.29
C HIS A 128 -0.24 -7.83 -2.03
N ILE A 129 -0.49 -7.59 -3.31
CA ILE A 129 -1.35 -8.43 -4.16
C ILE A 129 -0.50 -9.50 -4.85
N PRO A 130 -0.78 -10.80 -4.65
CA PRO A 130 -0.05 -11.86 -5.34
C PRO A 130 -0.09 -11.71 -6.86
N LYS A 131 1.02 -11.93 -7.54
CA LYS A 131 1.11 -11.80 -9.02
C LYS A 131 0.10 -12.70 -9.75
N SER A 132 -0.26 -13.84 -9.17
CA SER A 132 -1.24 -14.78 -9.73
C SER A 132 -2.68 -14.55 -9.24
N TYR A 133 -2.92 -13.53 -8.40
CA TYR A 133 -4.26 -13.21 -7.94
C TYR A 133 -5.07 -12.66 -9.12
N PRO A 134 -6.30 -13.16 -9.39
CA PRO A 134 -7.09 -12.68 -10.53
C PRO A 134 -7.36 -11.17 -10.43
N LEU A 135 -6.97 -10.40 -11.45
CA LEU A 135 -7.08 -8.93 -11.47
C LEU A 135 -8.50 -8.45 -11.17
N THR A 136 -9.50 -8.99 -11.87
CA THR A 136 -10.92 -8.64 -11.68
C THR A 136 -11.40 -8.90 -10.26
N ARG A 137 -10.92 -9.99 -9.64
CA ARG A 137 -11.22 -10.30 -8.23
C ARG A 137 -10.52 -9.33 -7.29
N ALA A 138 -9.28 -8.94 -7.55
CA ALA A 138 -8.57 -7.94 -6.73
C ALA A 138 -9.31 -6.60 -6.74
N ILE A 139 -9.70 -6.11 -7.93
CA ILE A 139 -10.45 -4.86 -8.09
C ILE A 139 -11.76 -4.92 -7.31
N GLY A 140 -12.57 -5.97 -7.51
CA GLY A 140 -13.87 -6.09 -6.86
C GLY A 140 -13.78 -6.14 -5.33
N VAL A 141 -12.80 -6.86 -4.79
CA VAL A 141 -12.58 -6.92 -3.33
C VAL A 141 -12.12 -5.57 -2.78
N ILE A 142 -11.16 -4.92 -3.44
CA ILE A 142 -10.60 -3.65 -2.95
C ILE A 142 -11.65 -2.53 -3.03
N ASN A 143 -12.42 -2.42 -4.13
CA ASN A 143 -13.50 -1.42 -4.22
C ASN A 143 -14.56 -1.62 -3.14
N ALA A 144 -15.04 -2.86 -2.94
CA ALA A 144 -16.07 -3.14 -1.93
C ALA A 144 -15.64 -2.73 -0.51
N GLU A 145 -14.36 -2.92 -0.19
CA GLU A 145 -13.82 -2.60 1.12
C GLU A 145 -13.58 -1.09 1.30
N LEU A 146 -13.19 -0.39 0.23
CA LEU A 146 -13.07 1.07 0.24
C LEU A 146 -14.44 1.78 0.29
N GLU A 147 -15.46 1.23 -0.39
CA GLU A 147 -16.85 1.72 -0.29
C GLU A 147 -17.42 1.53 1.12
N GLY A 148 -17.06 0.41 1.79
CA GLY A 148 -17.44 0.15 3.18
C GLY A 148 -16.95 1.22 4.17
N LEU A 149 -15.86 1.93 3.86
CA LEU A 149 -15.33 3.02 4.69
C LEU A 149 -16.21 4.28 4.64
N GLU A 150 -17.05 4.46 3.62
CA GLU A 150 -17.96 5.63 3.54
C GLU A 150 -19.07 5.57 4.61
N TYR A 151 -19.26 4.40 5.23
CA TYR A 151 -20.31 4.14 6.21
C TYR A 151 -19.80 4.09 7.67
N LEU A 152 -18.53 4.43 7.91
CA LEU A 152 -17.90 4.51 9.24
C LEU A 152 -17.80 5.95 9.74
#